data_AF-A0A432Z4V2-F1
#
_entry.id   AF-A0A432Z4V2-F1
#
_cell.length_a   1.000
_cell.length_b   1.000
_cell.length_c   1.000
_cell.angle_alpha   90.00
_cell.angle_beta   90.00
_cell.angle_gamma   90.00
#
_symmetry.space_group_name_H-M   'P 1'
#
loop_
_entity.id
_entity.type
_entity.pdbx_description
1 polymer ?
#
loop_
_entity_poly.entity_id
_entity_poly.type
_entity_poly.pdbx_seq_one_letter_code
_entity_poly.pdbx_strand_id
1 'polypeptide(L)'
;MEFTLASELARDSYHLADWPLCEVRVMNDRQFPWFLLVPKVADVREIIDLTEDDQLQLLRESRFLCHWLKAEYQPDKLNVAALGNQVPQLHVHHLARFQTDVAWPAPVWGKQPMHPLEEGEVARLQSLFADITF
;
A
#
# COMPACT_ATOMS: atom_id res chain seq x y z
N MET A 1 -17.79 -9.19 -12.60
CA MET A 1 -18.10 -7.83 -12.13
C MET A 1 -16.94 -6.92 -12.51
N GLU A 2 -17.16 -5.62 -12.62
CA GLU A 2 -16.05 -4.67 -12.79
C GLU A 2 -15.39 -4.41 -11.44
N PHE A 3 -14.08 -4.15 -11.43
CA PHE A 3 -13.38 -3.75 -10.22
C PHE A 3 -13.96 -2.44 -9.68
N THR A 4 -14.15 -2.36 -8.37
CA THR A 4 -14.52 -1.13 -7.65
C THR A 4 -13.78 -1.12 -6.33
N LEU A 5 -13.09 -0.03 -6.02
CA LEU A 5 -12.37 0.11 -4.76
C LEU A 5 -13.34 0.14 -3.57
N ALA A 6 -13.02 -0.59 -2.50
CA ALA A 6 -13.77 -0.58 -1.26
C ALA A 6 -13.80 0.83 -0.63
N SER A 7 -14.97 1.23 -0.11
CA SER A 7 -15.20 2.58 0.41
C SER A 7 -14.24 2.99 1.53
N GLU A 8 -13.82 2.03 2.35
CA GLU A 8 -12.89 2.17 3.45
C GLU A 8 -11.48 2.48 2.93
N LEU A 9 -11.02 1.76 1.90
CA LEU A 9 -9.73 2.04 1.27
C LEU A 9 -9.77 3.40 0.57
N ALA A 10 -10.88 3.75 -0.09
CA ALA A 10 -11.04 5.06 -0.72
C ALA A 10 -11.00 6.21 0.30
N ARG A 11 -11.61 6.04 1.47
CA ARG A 11 -11.64 7.03 2.55
C ARG A 11 -10.27 7.18 3.24
N ASP A 12 -9.61 6.06 3.51
CA ASP A 12 -8.44 6.02 4.39
C ASP A 12 -7.10 6.16 3.62
N SER A 13 -7.13 6.25 2.28
CA SER A 13 -5.91 6.35 1.47
C SER A 13 -6.09 7.21 0.22
N TYR A 14 -4.99 7.80 -0.26
CA TYR A 14 -4.95 8.57 -1.50
C TYR A 14 -4.42 7.71 -2.66
N HIS A 15 -5.05 7.83 -3.83
CA HIS A 15 -4.55 7.23 -5.07
C HIS A 15 -3.28 7.95 -5.54
N LEU A 16 -2.28 7.17 -5.97
CA LEU A 16 -1.02 7.68 -6.51
C LEU A 16 -0.83 7.33 -7.99
N ALA A 17 -1.07 6.08 -8.37
CA ALA A 17 -0.88 5.61 -9.74
C ALA A 17 -1.64 4.32 -10.01
N ASP A 18 -1.81 4.04 -11.30
CA ASP A 18 -2.32 2.79 -11.82
C ASP A 18 -1.18 1.98 -12.44
N TRP A 19 -0.79 0.91 -11.76
CA TRP A 19 0.13 -0.10 -12.30
C TRP A 19 -0.64 -1.17 -13.08
N PRO A 20 0.05 -2.07 -13.81
CA PRO A 20 -0.61 -3.06 -14.65
C PRO A 20 -1.67 -3.87 -13.90
N LEU A 21 -1.38 -4.34 -12.68
CA LEU A 21 -2.34 -5.05 -11.85
C LEU A 21 -2.96 -4.16 -10.78
N CYS A 22 -2.17 -3.37 -10.05
CA CYS A 22 -2.66 -2.70 -8.84
C CYS A 22 -2.97 -1.20 -9.02
N GLU A 23 -3.96 -0.70 -8.28
CA GLU A 23 -3.89 0.69 -7.82
C GLU A 23 -2.80 0.80 -6.74
N VAL A 24 -1.92 1.78 -6.90
CA VAL A 24 -0.95 2.18 -5.89
C VAL A 24 -1.53 3.31 -5.07
N ARG A 25 -1.58 3.12 -3.75
CA ARG A 25 -2.19 4.09 -2.82
C ARG A 25 -1.27 4.36 -1.64
N VAL A 26 -1.39 5.54 -1.02
CA VAL A 26 -0.72 5.87 0.24
C VAL A 26 -1.75 5.99 1.35
N MET A 27 -1.53 5.31 2.46
CA MET A 27 -2.40 5.40 3.65
C MET A 27 -2.34 6.82 4.22
N ASN A 28 -3.48 7.35 4.65
CA ASN A 28 -3.59 8.68 5.25
C ASN A 28 -3.12 8.69 6.72
N ASP A 29 -1.92 8.17 6.96
CA ASP A 29 -1.28 8.12 8.27
C ASP A 29 0.20 8.49 8.18
N ARG A 30 0.52 9.76 8.43
CA ARG A 30 1.89 10.31 8.39
C ARG A 30 2.83 9.76 9.45
N GLN A 31 2.35 8.91 10.35
CA GLN A 31 3.20 8.26 11.36
C GLN A 31 4.15 7.23 10.73
N PHE A 32 3.83 6.74 9.53
CA PHE A 32 4.62 5.73 8.81
C PHE A 32 4.59 6.01 7.31
N PRO A 33 5.70 5.81 6.57
CA PRO A 33 5.63 5.67 5.12
C PRO A 33 4.91 4.35 4.78
N TRP A 34 3.62 4.44 4.46
CA TRP A 34 2.71 3.30 4.34
C TRP A 34 1.93 3.35 3.03
N PHE A 35 2.21 2.37 2.18
CA PHE A 35 1.64 2.23 0.85
C PHE A 35 0.80 0.95 0.75
N LEU A 36 -0.17 0.97 -0.16
CA LEU A 36 -1.03 -0.16 -0.48
C LEU A 36 -0.89 -0.50 -1.96
N LEU A 37 -0.88 -1.79 -2.26
CA LEU A 37 -1.19 -2.31 -3.58
C LEU A 37 -2.58 -2.95 -3.52
N VAL A 38 -3.50 -2.50 -4.37
CA VAL A 38 -4.87 -3.03 -4.47
C VAL A 38 -5.05 -3.60 -5.88
N PRO A 39 -5.02 -4.93 -6.07
CA PRO A 39 -5.24 -5.53 -7.38
C PRO A 39 -6.58 -5.11 -7.97
N LYS A 40 -6.57 -4.66 -9.23
CA LYS A 40 -7.73 -4.20 -10.00
C LYS A 40 -8.55 -5.38 -10.56
N VAL A 41 -8.81 -6.37 -9.71
CA VAL A 41 -9.55 -7.59 -10.03
C VAL A 41 -10.78 -7.65 -9.14
N ALA A 42 -11.95 -7.85 -9.76
CA ALA A 42 -13.22 -7.90 -9.03
C ALA A 42 -13.30 -9.17 -8.14
N ASP A 43 -13.95 -9.03 -6.98
CA ASP A 43 -14.33 -10.13 -6.08
C ASP A 43 -13.16 -10.97 -5.51
N VAL A 44 -11.92 -10.45 -5.56
CA VAL A 44 -10.73 -11.10 -4.99
C VAL A 44 -10.53 -10.68 -3.54
N ARG A 45 -10.31 -11.68 -2.66
CA ARG A 45 -10.13 -11.49 -1.21
C ARG A 45 -8.75 -11.91 -0.75
N GLU A 46 -8.28 -13.02 -1.29
CA GLU A 46 -6.99 -13.62 -1.00
C GLU A 46 -6.07 -13.55 -2.22
N ILE A 47 -4.75 -13.56 -2.00
CA ILE A 47 -3.77 -13.63 -3.10
C ILE A 47 -4.01 -14.89 -3.96
N ILE A 48 -4.46 -15.99 -3.34
CA ILE A 48 -4.74 -17.25 -4.05
C ILE A 48 -6.01 -17.22 -4.91
N ASP A 49 -6.83 -16.17 -4.81
CA ASP A 49 -7.98 -15.97 -5.71
C ASP A 49 -7.54 -15.36 -7.05
N LEU A 50 -6.34 -14.78 -7.12
CA LEU A 50 -5.74 -14.27 -8.36
C LEU A 50 -5.27 -15.42 -9.26
N THR A 51 -5.23 -15.18 -10.57
CA THR A 51 -4.57 -16.10 -11.51
C THR A 51 -3.08 -16.24 -11.18
N GLU A 52 -2.42 -17.32 -11.61
CA GLU A 52 -0.98 -17.48 -11.39
C GLU A 52 -0.15 -16.32 -11.97
N ASP A 53 -0.55 -15.83 -13.15
CA ASP A 53 0.08 -14.67 -13.80
C ASP A 53 -0.10 -13.39 -12.96
N ASP A 54 -1.30 -13.17 -12.43
CA ASP A 54 -1.58 -12.01 -11.57
C ASP A 54 -0.86 -12.11 -10.22
N GLN A 55 -0.71 -13.32 -9.64
CA GLN A 55 0.08 -13.51 -8.43
C GLN A 55 1.56 -13.15 -8.67
N LEU A 56 2.12 -13.56 -9.81
CA LEU A 56 3.47 -13.18 -10.22
C LEU A 56 3.59 -11.68 -10.48
N GLN A 57 2.58 -11.07 -11.11
CA GLN A 57 2.55 -9.63 -11.35
C GLN A 57 2.48 -8.84 -10.04
N LEU A 58 1.62 -9.25 -9.09
CA LEU A 58 1.54 -8.68 -7.75
C LEU A 58 2.90 -8.74 -7.04
N LEU A 59 3.61 -9.88 -7.15
CA LEU A 59 4.94 -10.02 -6.55
C LEU A 59 5.97 -9.06 -7.19
N ARG A 60 5.91 -8.85 -8.52
CA ARG A 60 6.78 -7.90 -9.22
C ARG A 60 6.50 -6.47 -8.73
N GLU A 61 5.24 -6.09 -8.64
CA GLU A 61 4.79 -4.78 -8.15
C GLU A 61 5.19 -4.54 -6.70
N SER A 62 4.94 -5.52 -5.83
CA SER A 62 5.35 -5.50 -4.42
C SER A 62 6.87 -5.37 -4.27
N ARG A 63 7.64 -6.13 -5.07
CA ARG A 63 9.11 -6.06 -5.05
C ARG A 63 9.61 -4.68 -5.43
N PHE A 64 9.10 -4.08 -6.49
CA PHE A 64 9.51 -2.74 -6.91
C PHE A 64 9.20 -1.71 -5.84
N LEU A 65 7.97 -1.71 -5.30
CA LEU A 65 7.56 -0.78 -4.25
C LEU A 65 8.45 -0.91 -3.02
N CYS A 66 8.81 -2.13 -2.63
CA CYS A 66 9.77 -2.38 -1.55
C CYS A 66 11.16 -1.79 -1.84
N HIS A 67 11.68 -1.93 -3.06
CA HIS A 67 12.97 -1.34 -3.43
C HIS A 67 12.91 0.20 -3.41
N TRP A 68 11.84 0.77 -3.95
CA TRP A 68 11.60 2.22 -3.90
C TRP A 68 11.51 2.72 -2.46
N LEU A 69 10.71 2.07 -1.59
CA LEU A 69 10.60 2.41 -0.17
C LEU A 69 11.96 2.40 0.54
N LYS A 70 12.81 1.41 0.22
CA LYS A 70 14.17 1.35 0.78
C LYS A 70 15.06 2.49 0.31
N ALA A 71 14.96 2.86 -0.97
CA ALA A 71 15.76 3.94 -1.54
C ALA A 71 15.32 5.32 -1.01
N GLU A 72 14.00 5.56 -0.95
CA GLU A 72 13.42 6.84 -0.54
C GLU A 72 13.54 7.07 0.97
N TYR A 73 13.11 6.11 1.78
CA TYR A 73 12.94 6.30 3.22
C TYR A 73 14.06 5.70 4.08
N GLN A 74 14.94 4.87 3.50
CA GLN A 74 16.03 4.19 4.20
C GLN A 74 15.61 3.55 5.56
N PRO A 75 14.55 2.74 5.61
CA PRO A 75 14.05 2.17 6.85
C PRO A 75 14.97 1.09 7.42
N ASP A 76 14.88 0.90 8.73
CA ASP A 76 15.49 -0.24 9.43
C ASP A 76 14.89 -1.57 8.95
N LYS A 77 13.58 -1.59 8.66
CA LYS A 77 12.87 -2.80 8.23
C LYS A 77 11.66 -2.47 7.36
N LEU A 78 11.33 -3.38 6.43
CA LEU A 78 10.03 -3.38 5.74
C LEU A 78 9.04 -4.33 6.42
N ASN A 79 7.77 -3.94 6.50
CA ASN A 79 6.65 -4.84 6.79
C ASN A 79 5.75 -4.93 5.55
N VAL A 80 5.48 -6.15 5.10
CA VAL A 80 4.59 -6.43 3.96
C VAL A 80 3.57 -7.46 4.42
N ALA A 81 2.27 -7.18 4.21
CA ALA A 81 1.20 -8.07 4.65
C ALA A 81 -0.08 -7.88 3.84
N ALA A 82 -0.74 -9.00 3.52
CA ALA A 82 -2.16 -9.04 3.21
C ALA A 82 -2.90 -9.56 4.45
N LEU A 83 -3.85 -8.79 4.97
CA LEU A 83 -4.59 -9.14 6.19
C LEU A 83 -6.10 -9.28 5.94
N GLY A 84 -6.76 -8.22 5.48
CA GLY A 84 -8.15 -8.30 4.98
C GLY A 84 -9.26 -8.58 6.01
N ASN A 85 -8.97 -8.67 7.32
CA ASN A 85 -9.97 -9.05 8.33
C ASN A 85 -11.19 -8.09 8.41
N GLN A 86 -10.98 -6.79 8.19
CA GLN A 86 -12.04 -5.77 8.26
C GLN A 86 -12.54 -5.36 6.86
N VAL A 87 -11.62 -5.17 5.92
CA VAL A 87 -11.92 -4.84 4.52
C VAL A 87 -11.58 -6.07 3.68
N PRO A 88 -12.59 -6.80 3.17
CA PRO A 88 -12.33 -8.08 2.52
C PRO A 88 -11.69 -8.03 1.13
N GLN A 89 -11.77 -6.88 0.46
CA GLN A 89 -11.10 -6.70 -0.84
C GLN A 89 -9.59 -6.85 -0.65
N LEU A 90 -8.94 -7.67 -1.48
CA LEU A 90 -7.50 -7.89 -1.39
C LEU A 90 -6.74 -6.56 -1.51
N HIS A 91 -5.88 -6.32 -0.53
CA HIS A 91 -4.92 -5.22 -0.53
C HIS A 91 -3.67 -5.66 0.24
N VAL A 92 -2.51 -5.23 -0.24
CA VAL A 92 -1.22 -5.58 0.34
C VAL A 92 -0.56 -4.32 0.89
N HIS A 93 -0.35 -4.30 2.21
CA HIS A 93 0.33 -3.22 2.90
C HIS A 93 1.85 -3.30 2.69
N HIS A 94 2.49 -2.16 2.49
CA HIS A 94 3.94 -2.00 2.39
C HIS A 94 4.36 -0.83 3.28
N LEU A 95 5.10 -1.13 4.35
CA LEU A 95 5.50 -0.13 5.35
C LEU A 95 7.01 -0.06 5.50
N ALA A 96 7.52 1.17 5.54
CA ALA A 96 8.85 1.50 6.02
C ALA A 96 8.81 1.65 7.55
N ARG A 97 9.60 0.84 8.28
CA ARG A 97 9.63 0.80 9.75
C ARG A 97 10.97 1.28 10.28
N PHE A 98 10.94 1.93 11.44
CA PHE A 98 12.11 2.49 12.10
C PHE A 98 12.11 2.08 13.57
N GLN A 99 13.28 1.88 14.17
CA GLN A 99 13.39 1.59 15.61
C GLN A 99 12.84 2.72 16.50
N THR A 100 12.71 3.92 15.92
CA THR A 100 12.16 5.12 16.54
C THR A 100 10.68 5.35 16.22
N ASP A 101 10.05 4.51 15.39
CA ASP A 101 8.63 4.68 15.06
C ASP A 101 7.71 4.37 16.25
N VAL A 102 6.52 4.96 16.25
CA VAL A 102 5.60 4.97 17.41
C VAL A 102 5.10 3.58 17.83
N ALA A 103 5.31 2.56 16.98
CA ALA A 103 4.83 1.22 17.18
C ALA A 103 5.96 0.19 17.31
N TRP A 104 7.23 0.56 17.14
CA TRP A 104 8.34 -0.39 17.18
C TRP A 104 8.48 -1.06 18.57
N PRO A 105 8.72 -2.39 18.65
CA PRO A 105 8.87 -3.38 17.58
C PRO A 105 7.54 -4.09 17.19
N ALA A 106 6.41 -3.61 17.69
CA ALA A 106 5.11 -4.19 17.44
C ALA A 106 4.56 -3.87 16.02
N PRO A 107 3.52 -4.60 15.58
CA PRO A 107 2.78 -4.25 14.37
C PRO A 107 2.05 -2.90 14.51
N VAL A 108 1.89 -2.17 13.40
CA VAL A 108 1.25 -0.85 13.40
C VAL A 108 -0.28 -0.91 13.51
N TRP A 109 -0.90 -2.03 13.12
CA TRP A 109 -2.34 -2.12 12.91
C TRP A 109 -3.14 -1.99 14.22
N GLY A 110 -4.05 -1.02 14.27
CA GLY A 110 -5.04 -0.85 15.35
C GLY A 110 -4.46 -0.39 16.69
N LYS A 111 -3.22 0.12 16.72
CA LYS A 111 -2.55 0.55 17.95
C LYS A 111 -2.65 2.04 18.25
N GLN A 112 -2.68 2.87 17.21
CA GLN A 112 -2.68 4.33 17.32
C GLN A 112 -3.76 4.93 16.40
N PRO A 113 -4.34 6.08 16.75
CA PRO A 113 -5.17 6.83 15.81
C PRO A 113 -4.33 7.31 14.62
N MET A 114 -4.93 7.35 13.43
CA MET A 114 -4.25 7.83 12.23
C MET A 114 -4.01 9.34 12.30
N HIS A 115 -2.84 9.79 11.84
CA HIS A 115 -2.55 11.21 11.67
C HIS A 115 -2.53 11.55 10.18
N PRO A 116 -3.43 12.40 9.67
CA PRO A 116 -3.50 12.67 8.24
C PRO A 116 -2.17 13.18 7.65
N LEU A 117 -1.92 12.81 6.40
CA LEU A 117 -0.86 13.38 5.58
C LEU A 117 -1.15 14.85 5.30
N GLU A 118 -0.08 15.63 5.13
CA GLU A 118 -0.19 17.00 4.65
C GLU A 118 -0.46 17.01 3.14
N GLU A 119 -1.29 17.95 2.66
CA GLU A 119 -1.64 18.04 1.23
C GLU A 119 -0.41 18.12 0.31
N GLY A 120 0.65 18.81 0.76
CA GLY A 120 1.90 18.93 0.02
C GLY A 120 2.63 17.59 -0.16
N GLU A 121 2.56 16.70 0.84
CA GLU A 121 3.17 15.37 0.75
C GLU A 121 2.39 14.47 -0.20
N VAL A 122 1.05 14.52 -0.17
CA VAL A 122 0.20 13.78 -1.11
C VAL A 122 0.49 14.22 -2.55
N ALA A 123 0.54 15.53 -2.82
CA ALA A 123 0.84 16.06 -4.15
C ALA A 123 2.26 15.66 -4.63
N ARG A 124 3.26 15.68 -3.73
CA ARG A 124 4.62 15.23 -4.03
C ARG A 124 4.64 13.75 -4.46
N LEU A 125 3.97 12.88 -3.70
CA LEU A 125 3.90 11.45 -4.00
C LEU A 125 3.15 11.18 -5.30
N GLN A 126 2.04 11.88 -5.55
CA GLN A 126 1.30 11.76 -6.82
C GLN A 126 2.17 12.15 -8.02
N SER A 127 2.90 13.27 -7.93
CA SER A 127 3.82 13.68 -8.98
C SER A 127 4.92 12.64 -9.21
N LEU A 128 5.50 12.10 -8.13
CA LEU A 128 6.57 11.11 -8.23
C LEU A 128 6.10 9.79 -8.86
N PHE A 129 4.94 9.29 -8.46
CA PHE A 129 4.41 8.03 -8.97
C PHE A 129 3.80 8.15 -10.37
N ALA A 130 3.44 9.35 -10.82
CA ALA A 130 3.04 9.59 -12.21
C ALA A 130 4.17 9.32 -13.21
N ASP A 131 5.43 9.55 -12.81
CA ASP A 131 6.62 9.31 -13.65
C ASP A 131 7.13 7.87 -13.56
N ILE A 132 6.68 7.10 -12.57
CA ILE A 132 7.04 5.70 -12.40
C ILE A 132 6.12 4.84 -13.26
N THR A 133 6.65 4.43 -14.42
CA THR A 133 6.05 3.39 -15.24
C THR A 133 6.55 2.02 -14.77
N PHE A 134 5.60 1.17 -14.39
CA PHE A 134 5.85 -0.20 -13.96
C PHE A 134 5.85 -1.16 -15.14
#